data_AF-A0A3A1WH65-F1
#
_entry.id   AF-A0A3A1WH65-F1
#
_cell.length_a   1.000
_cell.length_b   1.000
_cell.length_c   1.000
_cell.angle_alpha   90.00
_cell.angle_beta   90.00
_cell.angle_gamma   90.00
#
_symmetry.space_group_name_H-M   'P 1'
#
loop_
_entity.id
_entity.type
_entity.pdbx_description
1 polymer ?
#
loop_
_entity_poly.entity_id
_entity_poly.type
_entity_poly.pdbx_seq_one_letter_code
_entity_poly.pdbx_strand_id
1 'polypeptide(L)' 'MTARRADLGVLGMGTMGASLALNFADNGGFTVALGNRTVEKAYGVREENP' A
#
# COMPACT_ATOMS: atom_id res chain seq x y z
N MET A 1 -14.34 -15.04 -6.31
CA MET A 1 -13.24 -14.05 -6.20
C MET A 1 -12.31 -14.50 -5.09
N THR A 2 -11.22 -15.19 -5.41
CA THR A 2 -10.22 -15.56 -4.38
C THR A 2 -9.44 -14.29 -4.03
N ALA A 3 -9.70 -13.72 -2.85
CA ALA A 3 -8.87 -12.62 -2.36
C ALA A 3 -7.43 -13.13 -2.24
N ARG A 4 -6.53 -12.70 -3.14
CA ARG A 4 -5.10 -12.90 -2.93
C ARG A 4 -4.79 -12.24 -1.59
N ARG A 5 -4.28 -13.03 -0.64
CA ARG A 5 -3.86 -12.49 0.64
C ARG A 5 -2.65 -11.61 0.38
N ALA A 6 -2.67 -10.41 0.96
CA ALA A 6 -1.47 -9.60 1.05
C ALA A 6 -0.46 -10.29 1.97
N ASP A 7 0.82 -10.12 1.68
CA ASP A 7 1.91 -10.64 2.51
C ASP A 7 2.09 -9.81 3.78
N LEU A 8 1.84 -8.50 3.67
CA LEU A 8 1.88 -7.55 4.79
C LEU A 8 0.95 -6.36 4.55
N GLY A 9 0.68 -5.59 5.60
CA GLY A 9 -0.12 -4.37 5.54
C GLY A 9 0.62 -3.16 6.10
N VAL A 10 0.42 -2.00 5.47
CA VAL A 10 0.92 -0.70 5.96
C VAL A 10 -0.27 0.18 6.33
N LEU A 11 -0.30 0.65 7.57
CA LEU A 11 -1.33 1.55 8.09
C LEU A 11 -0.77 2.97 8.22
N GLY A 12 -1.40 3.92 7.54
CA GLY A 12 -1.04 5.34 7.54
C GLY A 12 -0.35 5.77 6.24
N MET A 13 -1.09 6.45 5.37
CA MET A 13 -0.62 6.88 4.04
C MET A 13 -0.22 8.36 4.06
N GLY A 14 0.62 8.73 5.02
CA GLY A 14 1.46 9.93 4.91
C GLY A 14 2.70 9.63 4.07
N THR A 15 3.54 10.63 3.82
CA THR A 15 4.72 10.50 2.95
C THR A 15 5.59 9.29 3.29
N MET A 16 5.94 9.09 4.57
CA MET A 16 6.76 7.93 4.97
C MET A 16 6.08 6.59 4.74
N GLY A 17 4.78 6.48 5.06
CA GLY A 17 4.06 5.22 4.95
C GLY A 17 3.81 4.82 3.50
N ALA A 18 3.53 5.80 2.64
CA ALA A 18 3.43 5.58 1.20
C ALA A 18 4.77 5.12 0.60
N SER A 19 5.87 5.82 0.90
CA SER A 19 7.21 5.43 0.41
C SER A 19 7.65 4.06 0.93
N LEU A 20 7.31 3.71 2.18
CA LEU A 20 7.61 2.40 2.73
C LEU A 20 6.82 1.28 2.02
N ALA A 21 5.53 1.50 1.78
CA ALA A 21 4.69 0.53 1.09
C ALA A 21 5.19 0.28 -0.35
N LEU A 22 5.56 1.35 -1.07
CA LEU A 22 6.15 1.25 -2.41
C LEU A 22 7.48 0.51 -2.38
N ASN A 23 8.36 0.81 -1.42
CA ASN A 23 9.63 0.08 -1.28
C ASN A 23 9.42 -1.43 -1.04
N PHE A 24 8.41 -1.81 -0.26
CA PHE A 24 8.08 -3.24 -0.07
C PHE A 24 7.51 -3.89 -1.33
N ALA A 25 6.69 -3.17 -2.10
CA ALA A 25 6.15 -3.67 -3.36
C ALA A 25 7.26 -3.83 -4.43
N ASP A 26 8.03 -2.77 -4.66
CA ASP A 26 8.97 -2.69 -5.79
C ASP A 26 10.25 -3.48 -5.54
N ASN A 27 10.84 -3.32 -4.34
CA ASN A 27 12.13 -3.92 -4.02
C ASN A 27 12.00 -5.20 -3.19
N GLY A 28 10.91 -5.32 -2.42
CA GLY A 28 10.65 -6.49 -1.58
C GLY A 28 9.88 -7.61 -2.30
N GLY A 29 9.23 -7.31 -3.42
CA GLY A 29 8.38 -8.28 -4.14
C GLY A 29 7.15 -8.73 -3.36
N PHE A 30 6.71 -7.94 -2.37
CA PHE A 30 5.56 -8.26 -1.52
C PHE A 30 4.26 -7.70 -2.11
N THR A 31 3.17 -8.44 -1.94
CA THR A 31 1.81 -7.90 -2.09
C THR A 31 1.46 -7.12 -0.83
N VAL A 32 1.37 -5.79 -0.92
CA VAL A 32 1.16 -4.91 0.23
C VAL A 32 -0.29 -4.42 0.29
N ALA A 33 -0.97 -4.64 1.42
CA ALA A 33 -2.28 -4.04 1.69
C ALA A 33 -2.12 -2.63 2.28
N LEU A 34 -2.85 -1.66 1.73
CA LEU A 34 -2.82 -0.27 2.21
C LEU A 34 -4.04 0.02 3.08
N GLY A 35 -3.81 0.69 4.21
CA GLY A 35 -4.89 1.20 5.05
C GLY A 35 -4.59 2.62 5.54
N ASN A 36 -5.60 3.48 5.57
CA ASN A 36 -5.50 4.80 6.15
C ASN A 36 -6.84 5.24 6.71
N ARG A 37 -6.83 6.09 7.75
CA ARG A 37 -8.06 6.67 8.33
C ARG A 37 -8.88 7.44 7.27
N THR A 38 -8.21 8.28 6.49
CA THR A 38 -8.78 8.97 5.34
C THR A 38 -8.59 8.07 4.12
N VAL A 39 -9.67 7.45 3.67
CA VAL A 39 -9.64 6.34 2.71
C VAL A 39 -9.05 6.77 1.35
N GLU A 40 -9.30 8.01 0.96
CA GLU A 40 -8.82 8.62 -0.28
C GLU A 40 -7.29 8.56 -0.38
N LYS A 41 -6.56 8.66 0.75
CA LYS A 41 -5.10 8.55 0.73
C LYS A 41 -4.60 7.15 0.40
N ALA A 42 -5.33 6.11 0.76
CA ALA A 42 -4.96 4.73 0.40
C ALA A 42 -5.19 4.46 -1.09
N TYR A 43 -6.27 4.99 -1.65
CA TYR A 43 -6.52 4.90 -3.10
C TYR A 43 -5.55 5.76 -3.91
N GLY A 44 -5.26 6.98 -3.45
CA GLY A 44 -4.32 7.89 -4.11
C GLY A 44 -2.93 7.27 -4.32
N VAL A 45 -2.38 6.59 -3.31
CA VAL A 45 -1.09 5.89 -3.45
C VAL A 45 -1.10 4.89 -4.61
N ARG A 46 -2.20 4.12 -4.80
CA ARG A 46 -2.33 3.18 -5.91
C ARG A 46 -2.56 3.87 -7.25
N GLU A 47 -3.36 4.93 -7.28
CA GLU A 47 -3.72 5.63 -8.51
C GLU A 47 -2.54 6.44 -9.09
N GLU A 48 -1.69 6.97 -8.22
CA GLU A 48 -0.48 7.70 -8.59
C GLU A 48 0.69 6.79 -8.97
N ASN A 49 0.63 5.49 -8.63
CA ASN A 49 1.70 4.50 -8.83
C ASN A 49 1.12 3.18 -9.37
N PRO A 50 0.80 3.10 -10.69
CA PRO A 50 0.15 1.95 -11.31
C PRO A 50 1.06 0.72 -11.50
#